data_AF-A0A9Q7E546-F1
#
_entry.id   AF-A0A9Q7E546-F1
#
_cell.length_a   1.000
_cell.length_b   1.000
_cell.length_c   1.000
_cell.angle_alpha   90.00
_cell.angle_beta   90.00
_cell.angle_gamma   90.00
#
_symmetry.space_group_name_H-M   'P 1'
#
loop_
_entity.id
_entity.type
_entity.pdbx_description
1 polymer ?
#
loop_
_entity_poly.entity_id
_entity_poly.type
_entity_poly.pdbx_seq_one_letter_code
_entity_poly.pdbx_strand_id
1 'polypeptide(L)' 'MTNHIIQFDRFKHYSQQAANLERQAQWAEAAKAWEVAAINARPRNKHWCESRQAFCRKQAEETKKGKWRPQ' A
#
# COMPACT_ATOMS: atom_id res chain seq x y z
N MET A 1 7.82 -8.53 -37.18
CA MET A 1 6.78 -8.50 -36.13
C MET A 1 7.48 -8.24 -34.81
N THR A 2 7.35 -7.04 -34.25
CA THR A 2 7.96 -6.71 -32.95
C THR A 2 7.13 -7.34 -31.84
N ASN A 3 7.69 -8.37 -31.20
CA ASN A 3 7.13 -8.94 -29.97
C ASN A 3 7.15 -7.87 -28.88
N HIS A 4 6.00 -7.24 -28.65
CA HIS A 4 5.80 -6.35 -27.50
C HIS A 4 5.70 -7.21 -26.24
N ILE A 5 6.85 -7.48 -25.61
CA ILE A 5 6.89 -8.07 -24.27
C ILE A 5 6.33 -7.02 -23.31
N ILE A 6 5.07 -7.17 -22.90
CA ILE A 6 4.47 -6.35 -21.85
C ILE A 6 5.14 -6.78 -20.53
N GLN A 7 6.19 -6.07 -20.14
CA GLN A 7 6.85 -6.33 -18.86
C GLN A 7 5.90 -5.92 -17.73
N PHE A 8 5.60 -6.86 -16.83
CA PHE A 8 4.74 -6.59 -15.68
C PHE A 8 5.44 -5.64 -14.70
N ASP A 9 4.94 -4.41 -14.62
CA ASP A 9 5.40 -3.41 -13.65
C ASP A 9 4.84 -3.73 -12.26
N ARG A 10 5.63 -4.49 -11.48
CA ARG A 10 5.30 -4.89 -10.11
C ARG A 10 5.03 -3.68 -9.21
N PHE A 11 5.84 -2.64 -9.32
CA PHE A 11 5.67 -1.42 -8.53
C PHE A 11 4.31 -0.77 -8.82
N LYS A 12 3.98 -0.58 -10.10
CA LYS A 12 2.70 -0.02 -10.52
C LYS A 12 1.52 -0.87 -10.03
N HIS A 13 1.62 -2.19 -10.14
CA HIS A 13 0.57 -3.10 -9.68
C HIS A 13 0.32 -2.98 -8.17
N TYR A 14 1.35 -3.10 -7.34
CA TYR A 14 1.20 -3.06 -5.88
C TYR A 14 0.85 -1.67 -5.35
N SER A 15 1.39 -0.60 -5.94
CA SER A 15 1.04 0.77 -5.55
C SER A 15 -0.42 1.10 -5.88
N GLN A 16 -0.93 0.64 -7.03
CA GLN A 16 -2.34 0.77 -7.38
C GLN A 16 -3.24 -0.05 -6.44
N GLN A 17 -2.85 -1.29 -6.12
CA GLN A 17 -3.57 -2.14 -5.17
C GLN A 17 -3.64 -1.48 -3.79
N ALA A 18 -2.51 -0.96 -3.29
CA ALA A 18 -2.44 -0.26 -2.02
C ALA A 18 -3.36 0.97 -1.99
N ALA A 19 -3.33 1.81 -3.03
CA ALA A 19 -4.22 2.96 -3.15
C ALA A 19 -5.71 2.57 -3.21
N ASN A 20 -6.06 1.42 -3.81
CA ASN A 20 -7.43 0.91 -3.81
C ASN A 20 -7.89 0.48 -2.41
N LEU A 21 -7.02 -0.18 -1.64
CA LEU A 21 -7.28 -0.59 -0.26
C LEU A 21 -7.46 0.63 0.67
N GLU A 22 -6.65 1.68 0.48
CA GLU A 22 -6.82 2.95 1.20
C GLU A 22 -8.19 3.58 0.95
N ARG A 23 -8.66 3.59 -0.30
CA ARG A 23 -10.00 4.10 -0.65
C ARG A 23 -11.13 3.30 -0.01
N GLN A 24 -10.89 2.03 0.32
CA GLN A 24 -11.83 1.14 0.99
C GLN A 24 -11.67 1.15 2.52
N ALA A 25 -10.80 2.03 3.06
CA ALA A 25 -10.45 2.07 4.48
C ALA A 25 -9.92 0.74 5.05
N GLN A 26 -9.39 -0.14 4.18
CA GLN A 26 -8.73 -1.39 4.56
C GLN A 26 -7.27 -1.10 4.92
N TRP A 27 -7.08 -0.39 6.03
CA TRP A 27 -5.80 0.24 6.38
C TRP A 27 -4.68 -0.77 6.65
N ALA A 28 -4.98 -1.91 7.26
CA ALA A 28 -3.98 -2.93 7.57
C ALA A 28 -3.45 -3.61 6.29
N GLU A 29 -4.36 -3.93 5.37
CA GLU A 29 -4.05 -4.51 4.06
C GLU A 29 -3.34 -3.49 3.17
N ALA A 30 -3.78 -2.23 3.17
CA ALA A 30 -3.12 -1.14 2.47
C ALA A 30 -1.66 -0.96 2.91
N ALA A 31 -1.38 -1.03 4.22
CA ALA A 31 -0.02 -0.97 4.74
C ALA A 31 0.86 -2.10 4.20
N LYS A 32 0.35 -3.34 4.16
CA LYS A 32 1.09 -4.49 3.59
C LYS A 32 1.33 -4.30 2.09
N ALA A 33 0.35 -3.81 1.34
CA ALA A 33 0.50 -3.56 -0.09
C ALA A 33 1.53 -2.45 -0.37
N TRP A 34 1.59 -1.39 0.45
CA TRP A 34 2.63 -0.37 0.35
C TRP A 34 4.03 -0.88 0.68
N GLU A 35 4.15 -1.83 1.61
CA GLU A 35 5.41 -2.53 1.89
C GLU A 35 5.93 -3.27 0.66
N VAL A 36 5.07 -4.07 0.02
CA VAL A 36 5.42 -4.79 -1.20
C VAL A 36 5.73 -3.84 -2.35
N ALA A 37 4.99 -2.72 -2.46
CA ALA A 37 5.30 -1.67 -3.42
C ALA A 37 6.71 -1.08 -3.16
N ALA A 38 7.07 -0.79 -1.91
CA ALA A 38 8.39 -0.26 -1.55
C ALA A 38 9.54 -1.21 -1.93
N ILE A 39 9.36 -2.52 -1.78
CA ILE A 39 10.35 -3.54 -2.18
C ILE A 39 10.61 -3.52 -3.68
N ASN A 40 9.56 -3.25 -4.48
CA ASN A 40 9.65 -3.20 -5.95
C ASN A 40 9.92 -1.78 -6.48
N ALA A 41 9.97 -0.77 -5.60
CA ALA A 41 10.11 0.62 -5.96
C ALA A 41 11.56 0.97 -6.33
N ARG A 42 11.72 1.89 -7.29
CA ARG A 42 13.00 2.60 -7.45
C ARG A 42 13.28 3.45 -6.21
N PRO A 43 14.55 3.77 -5.90
CA PRO A 43 14.92 4.53 -4.69
C PRO A 43 14.10 5.83 -4.50
N ARG A 44 13.81 6.55 -5.59
CA ARG A 44 12.97 7.77 -5.59
C ARG A 44 11.56 7.54 -5.04
N ASN A 45 10.97 6.38 -5.29
CA ASN A 45 9.59 6.07 -4.90
C ASN A 45 9.52 5.32 -3.57
N LYS A 46 10.65 4.78 -3.08
CA LYS A 46 10.70 3.99 -1.86
C LYS A 46 10.23 4.81 -0.64
N HIS A 47 10.74 6.04 -0.50
CA HIS A 47 10.37 6.93 0.61
C HIS A 47 8.88 7.30 0.60
N TRP A 48 8.30 7.48 -0.58
CA TRP A 48 6.87 7.72 -0.72
C TRP A 48 6.06 6.51 -0.25
N CYS A 49 6.43 5.29 -0.66
CA CYS A 49 5.78 4.06 -0.20
C CYS A 49 5.90 3.85 1.31
N GLU A 50 7.08 4.10 1.89
CA GLU A 50 7.32 4.02 3.34
C GLU A 50 6.42 5.02 4.10
N SER A 51 6.30 6.24 3.59
CA SER A 51 5.42 7.27 4.16
C SER A 51 3.93 6.85 4.13
N ARG A 52 3.48 6.27 3.01
CA ARG A 52 2.10 5.74 2.88
C ARG A 52 1.86 4.53 3.76
N GLN A 53 2.83 3.62 3.87
CA GLN A 53 2.78 2.49 4.78
C GLN A 53 2.62 2.96 6.24
N ALA A 54 3.42 3.92 6.68
CA ALA A 54 3.35 4.47 8.02
C ALA A 54 1.99 5.14 8.31
N PHE A 55 1.46 5.89 7.35
CA PHE A 55 0.10 6.46 7.44
C PHE A 55 -0.96 5.36 7.62
N CYS A 56 -0.94 4.34 6.78
CA CYS A 56 -1.90 3.23 6.83
C CYS A 56 -1.81 2.47 8.16
N ARG A 57 -0.60 2.22 8.68
CA ARG A 57 -0.40 1.61 10.00
C ARG A 57 -1.06 2.44 11.11
N LYS A 58 -0.86 3.77 11.09
CA LYS A 58 -1.50 4.66 12.06
C LYS A 58 -3.04 4.59 11.97
N GLN A 59 -3.60 4.62 10.77
CA GLN A 59 -5.06 4.52 10.59
C GLN A 59 -5.62 3.17 11.05
N ALA A 60 -4.88 2.08 10.83
CA ALA A 60 -5.26 0.76 11.32
C ALA A 60 -5.32 0.71 12.86
N GLU A 61 -4.40 1.37 13.55
CA GLU A 61 -4.43 1.45 15.01
C GLU A 61 -5.57 2.34 15.52
N GLU A 62 -5.82 3.49 14.91
CA GLU A 62 -6.94 4.36 15.29
C GLU A 62 -8.30 3.69 15.07
N THR A 63 -8.47 2.95 13.97
CA THR A 63 -9.71 2.18 13.71
C THR A 63 -9.91 1.03 14.70
N LYS A 64 -8.84 0.42 15.22
CA LYS A 64 -8.93 -0.57 16.32
C LYS A 64 -9.36 0.08 17.63
N LYS A 65 -8.79 1.25 17.98
CA LYS A 65 -9.16 1.99 19.19
C LYS A 65 -10.64 2.39 19.20
N GLY A 66 -11.17 2.86 18.06
CA GLY A 66 -12.59 3.19 17.93
C GLY A 66 -13.53 1.97 18.00
N LYS A 67 -13.03 0.76 17.71
CA LYS A 67 -13.78 -0.50 17.87
C LYS A 67 -13.78 -1.04 19.31
N TRP A 68 -12.91 -0.56 20.18
CA TRP A 68 -12.93 -0.96 21.59
C TRP A 68 -13.92 -0.07 22.37
N ARG A 69 -15.16 -0.54 22.50
CA ARG A 69 -16.11 -0.09 23.52
C ARG A 69 -16.23 -1.20 24.56
N PRO A 70 -15.65 -1.08 25.77
CA PRO A 70 -16.08 -1.94 26.87
C PRO A 70 -17.53 -1.58 27.18
N GLN A 71 -18.41 -2.58 27.18
CA GLN A 71 -19.76 -2.45 27.71
C GLN A 71 -19.71 -2.44 29.24
#